data_AF-A0A5S4VBI7-F1
#
_entry.id   AF-A0A5S4VBI7-F1
#
_cell.length_a   1.000
_cell.length_b   1.000
_cell.length_c   1.000
_cell.angle_alpha   90.00
_cell.angle_beta   90.00
_cell.angle_gamma   90.00
#
_symmetry.space_group_name_H-M   'P 1'
#
loop_
_entity.id
_entity.type
_entity.pdbx_description
1 polymer ?
#
loop_
_entity_poly.entity_id
_entity_poly.type
_entity_poly.pdbx_seq_one_letter_code
_entity_poly.pdbx_strand_id
1 'polypeptide(L)'
;MMPPQIGVQVPSAKSRGVVAPAPGTATVEQDGRVGHCRRAPPRDRFGPPGRIDMVTSNDSGDAASVDLDEVRALLVSYHDNASISRAKVLPARALAGAASHGITISNSVGFLFSVDDHLNETAALDPIVGDLRGIPDLSAVAMLDPAVGLAWAPADLHTLEGTVHPTCTRSALRRVAADAAAAGLDFLVGFELEFTLFRGSPDEPELAAQGPGYSTRATLDVEAWMLDVLAALDTAGVPVAQFHPEFGPGQYELALAPREPLRAVDDLALARVVILRTAAAHGLLVSFSPVPLVGGATNGCHVHLSATRDGQALLVDPATRLGVTWEGGHLIAGILDRLEEGVALLGGSVLSFVRLSPRTWAGADICWGPANREAAIRYVTGQTVDVLAHASQANLEVKPMDAAANPYLAVAAVLAAAVDGARRNARLPEPVEIDPGRLTDEQRAARGIRRLPADLAAALELLDGSAFFREVFGDVLLDAYLAVRRHEADAYGGRPPQNVADAVRWRY
;
A
#
# COMPACT_ATOMS: atom_id res chain seq x y z
N MET A 1 4.68 49.24 -21.79
CA MET A 1 3.30 48.69 -21.80
C MET A 1 3.07 48.05 -20.45
N MET A 2 2.21 48.66 -19.64
CA MET A 2 1.77 48.13 -18.34
C MET A 2 0.62 47.14 -18.54
N PRO A 3 0.45 46.13 -17.67
CA PRO A 3 -0.72 45.27 -17.67
C PRO A 3 -1.92 45.94 -16.95
N PRO A 4 -3.17 45.60 -17.32
CA PRO A 4 -4.36 46.27 -16.78
C PRO A 4 -4.79 45.70 -15.41
N GLN A 5 -5.26 46.60 -14.55
CA GLN A 5 -5.95 46.30 -13.29
C GLN A 5 -7.42 45.94 -13.57
N ILE A 6 -7.90 44.83 -13.01
CA ILE A 6 -9.32 44.50 -12.92
C ILE A 6 -9.73 44.64 -11.45
N GLY A 7 -10.54 45.66 -11.17
CA GLY A 7 -11.14 45.88 -9.86
C GLY A 7 -12.46 45.11 -9.73
N VAL A 8 -12.68 44.51 -8.56
CA VAL A 8 -13.97 43.94 -8.16
C VAL A 8 -14.46 44.69 -6.93
N GLN A 9 -15.63 45.31 -7.07
CA GLN A 9 -16.37 46.02 -6.03
C GLN A 9 -17.04 45.03 -5.07
N VAL A 10 -16.94 45.31 -3.78
CA VAL A 10 -17.77 44.71 -2.72
C VAL A 10 -18.84 45.73 -2.32
N PRO A 11 -20.14 45.38 -2.22
CA PRO A 11 -21.10 46.22 -1.53
C PRO A 11 -21.31 45.77 -0.08
N SER A 12 -21.29 46.76 0.82
CA SER A 12 -21.57 46.62 2.25
C SER A 12 -23.02 46.99 2.59
N ALA A 13 -23.55 46.25 3.58
CA ALA A 13 -24.51 46.59 4.64
C ALA A 13 -25.78 47.43 4.35
N LYS A 14 -26.93 46.93 4.86
CA LYS A 14 -27.64 47.59 5.98
C LYS A 14 -28.80 46.76 6.56
N SER A 15 -28.87 46.87 7.88
CA SER A 15 -29.79 46.37 8.91
C SER A 15 -31.24 46.89 8.85
N ARG A 16 -32.18 46.17 9.50
CA ARG A 16 -33.19 46.71 10.44
C ARG A 16 -33.77 45.60 11.34
N GLY A 17 -33.90 45.88 12.65
CA GLY A 17 -34.36 44.99 13.74
C GLY A 17 -35.87 44.66 13.70
N VAL A 18 -36.41 43.88 14.64
CA VAL A 18 -36.80 44.35 16.00
C VAL A 18 -37.35 43.17 16.85
N VAL A 19 -36.85 43.04 18.09
CA VAL A 19 -37.50 42.72 19.40
C VAL A 19 -38.08 41.32 19.74
N ALA A 20 -37.71 40.87 20.96
CA ALA A 20 -38.05 39.65 21.72
C ALA A 20 -39.45 39.70 22.41
N PRO A 21 -39.94 38.73 23.24
CA PRO A 21 -39.27 38.17 24.43
C PRO A 21 -39.52 36.66 24.75
N ALA A 22 -38.70 36.14 25.68
CA ALA A 22 -38.95 34.91 26.46
C ALA A 22 -39.99 35.16 27.59
N PRO A 23 -40.57 34.10 28.19
CA PRO A 23 -40.15 33.78 29.57
C PRO A 23 -40.27 32.28 29.95
N GLY A 24 -39.67 31.89 31.08
CA GLY A 24 -40.21 30.80 31.90
C GLY A 24 -39.21 29.81 32.50
N THR A 25 -38.75 30.13 33.71
CA THR A 25 -37.98 29.30 34.65
C THR A 25 -38.75 28.09 35.18
N ALA A 26 -38.06 26.95 35.40
CA ALA A 26 -38.45 25.97 36.42
C ALA A 26 -37.21 25.34 37.06
N THR A 27 -37.03 25.65 38.34
CA THR A 27 -36.09 25.05 39.29
C THR A 27 -36.58 23.68 39.76
N VAL A 28 -35.68 22.69 39.82
CA VAL A 28 -35.83 21.53 40.70
C VAL A 28 -34.47 21.25 41.35
N GLU A 29 -34.37 21.48 42.66
CA GLU A 29 -33.35 20.90 43.54
C GLU A 29 -33.79 19.48 43.93
N GLN A 30 -32.85 18.52 43.93
CA GLN A 30 -32.61 17.64 45.08
C GLN A 30 -31.40 16.71 44.88
N ASP A 31 -30.45 16.83 45.81
CA ASP A 31 -29.66 15.81 46.50
C ASP A 31 -29.18 14.52 45.78
N GLY A 32 -27.86 14.28 45.92
CA GLY A 32 -27.41 13.09 46.65
C GLY A 32 -26.62 12.00 45.89
N ARG A 33 -25.33 11.92 46.23
CA ARG A 33 -24.51 10.69 46.39
C ARG A 33 -23.99 9.94 45.15
N VAL A 34 -22.68 10.12 44.95
CA VAL A 34 -21.61 9.10 44.78
C VAL A 34 -22.06 7.66 44.49
N GLY A 35 -21.66 7.12 43.33
CA GLY A 35 -21.73 5.70 42.98
C GLY A 35 -20.52 5.27 42.13
N HIS A 36 -19.68 4.42 42.72
CA HIS A 36 -18.43 3.91 42.14
C HIS A 36 -18.59 3.07 40.86
N CYS A 37 -17.53 3.13 40.06
CA CYS A 37 -17.19 2.30 38.91
C CYS A 37 -17.36 0.79 39.22
N ARG A 38 -18.12 0.08 38.37
CA ARG A 38 -18.38 -1.36 38.51
C ARG A 38 -17.15 -2.17 38.10
N ARG A 39 -16.75 -3.10 38.98
CA ARG A 39 -15.70 -4.12 38.78
C ARG A 39 -16.04 -5.09 37.64
N ALA A 40 -15.02 -5.49 36.89
CA ALA A 40 -15.05 -6.60 35.92
C ALA A 40 -15.24 -7.97 36.63
N PRO A 41 -15.85 -8.98 35.96
CA PRO A 41 -16.00 -10.32 36.53
C PRO A 41 -14.69 -11.14 36.46
N PRO A 42 -14.53 -12.18 37.30
CA PRO A 42 -13.28 -12.92 37.43
C PRO A 42 -13.01 -13.84 36.22
N ARG A 43 -11.77 -13.79 35.72
CA ARG A 43 -11.16 -14.83 34.91
C ARG A 43 -10.85 -16.00 35.84
N ASP A 44 -11.38 -17.19 35.54
CA ASP A 44 -10.80 -18.51 35.88
C ASP A 44 -11.83 -19.61 35.67
N ARG A 45 -11.77 -20.26 34.50
CA ARG A 45 -11.92 -21.72 34.28
C ARG A 45 -11.24 -22.01 32.95
N PHE A 46 -10.72 -23.23 32.79
CA PHE A 46 -10.00 -23.77 31.63
C PHE A 46 -8.48 -23.64 31.73
N GLY A 47 -7.84 -24.79 32.02
CA GLY A 47 -6.39 -24.95 32.11
C GLY A 47 -5.68 -24.83 30.75
N PRO A 48 -4.34 -24.78 30.76
CA PRO A 48 -3.57 -24.42 29.57
C PRO A 48 -3.63 -25.52 28.50
N PRO A 49 -3.63 -25.16 27.20
CA PRO A 49 -3.36 -26.13 26.13
C PRO A 49 -1.89 -26.61 26.22
N GLY A 50 -1.64 -27.81 25.72
CA GLY A 50 -0.34 -28.46 25.76
C GLY A 50 0.72 -27.73 24.93
N ARG A 51 1.94 -27.69 25.47
CA ARG A 51 3.15 -27.12 24.87
C ARG A 51 3.43 -27.74 23.50
N ILE A 52 3.54 -26.93 22.46
CA ILE A 52 3.98 -27.33 21.12
C ILE A 52 5.41 -26.82 20.93
N ASP A 53 6.40 -27.72 20.96
CA ASP A 53 7.78 -27.37 20.61
C ASP A 53 7.92 -27.38 19.07
N MET A 54 7.97 -26.18 18.46
CA MET A 54 8.30 -26.00 17.04
C MET A 54 9.73 -25.46 16.95
N VAL A 55 10.57 -26.15 16.19
CA VAL A 55 11.98 -25.80 15.97
C VAL A 55 12.04 -24.54 15.10
N THR A 56 12.46 -23.42 15.69
CA THR A 56 12.83 -22.19 14.96
C THR A 56 14.33 -22.22 14.67
N SER A 57 14.72 -22.42 13.41
CA SER A 57 16.08 -22.11 12.97
C SER A 57 16.14 -20.63 12.64
N ASN A 58 16.55 -19.81 13.61
CA ASN A 58 16.83 -18.38 13.43
C ASN A 58 18.32 -18.18 13.20
N ASP A 59 18.68 -17.60 12.06
CA ASP A 59 19.99 -16.97 11.86
C ASP A 59 19.82 -15.73 10.98
N SER A 60 19.06 -14.75 11.48
CA SER A 60 19.10 -13.32 11.13
C SER A 60 18.25 -12.55 12.14
N GLY A 61 18.83 -11.55 12.79
CA GLY A 61 18.19 -10.81 13.90
C GLY A 61 16.87 -10.12 13.53
N ASP A 62 16.01 -10.03 14.54
CA ASP A 62 14.81 -9.20 14.68
C ASP A 62 13.52 -9.61 13.92
N ALA A 63 12.88 -10.65 14.46
CA ALA A 63 11.46 -10.60 14.78
C ALA A 63 11.26 -11.20 16.18
N ALA A 64 10.68 -10.44 17.11
CA ALA A 64 10.28 -10.99 18.40
C ALA A 64 9.27 -12.10 18.14
N SER A 65 9.62 -13.36 18.44
CA SER A 65 8.71 -14.48 18.25
C SER A 65 7.49 -14.29 19.14
N VAL A 66 6.30 -14.14 18.55
CA VAL A 66 5.05 -14.05 19.30
C VAL A 66 4.79 -15.37 20.01
N ASP A 67 4.62 -15.31 21.33
CA ASP A 67 4.16 -16.47 22.10
C ASP A 67 2.69 -16.74 21.76
N LEU A 68 2.44 -17.85 21.05
CA LEU A 68 1.10 -18.23 20.64
C LEU A 68 0.18 -18.55 21.83
N ASP A 69 0.72 -18.82 23.02
CA ASP A 69 -0.07 -19.01 24.24
C ASP A 69 -0.66 -17.68 24.76
N GLU A 70 -0.08 -16.54 24.39
CA GLU A 70 -0.62 -15.21 24.69
C GLU A 70 -1.71 -14.77 23.71
N VAL A 71 -1.86 -15.47 22.58
CA VAL A 71 -2.83 -15.14 21.54
C VAL A 71 -4.22 -15.63 21.94
N ARG A 72 -5.08 -14.69 22.33
CA ARG A 72 -6.52 -14.93 22.54
C ARG A 72 -7.29 -15.00 21.22
N ALA A 73 -6.93 -14.13 20.27
CA ALA A 73 -7.56 -14.04 18.97
C ALA A 73 -6.53 -13.72 17.88
N LEU A 74 -6.62 -14.41 16.74
CA LEU A 74 -5.78 -14.17 15.57
C LEU A 74 -6.62 -13.63 14.42
N LEU A 75 -6.34 -12.40 14.01
CA LEU A 75 -6.83 -11.80 12.77
C LEU A 75 -6.01 -12.37 11.61
N VAL A 76 -6.60 -13.27 10.84
CA VAL A 76 -5.99 -13.84 9.64
C VAL A 76 -6.45 -13.03 8.45
N SER A 77 -5.53 -12.45 7.65
CA SER A 77 -5.91 -11.69 6.46
C SER A 77 -5.12 -12.04 5.20
N TYR A 78 -5.71 -11.74 4.05
CA TYR A 78 -5.10 -11.87 2.73
C TYR A 78 -5.63 -10.74 1.83
N HIS A 79 -4.93 -10.41 0.74
CA HIS A 79 -5.37 -9.38 -0.21
C HIS A 79 -6.03 -10.01 -1.43
N ASP A 80 -7.25 -9.57 -1.73
CA ASP A 80 -7.95 -9.94 -2.97
C ASP A 80 -7.46 -9.11 -4.17
N ASN A 81 -8.03 -9.36 -5.35
CA ASN A 81 -7.65 -8.68 -6.59
C ASN A 81 -8.10 -7.21 -6.66
N ALA A 82 -9.03 -6.78 -5.79
CA ALA A 82 -9.42 -5.38 -5.64
C ALA A 82 -8.49 -4.60 -4.68
N SER A 83 -7.46 -5.25 -4.14
CA SER A 83 -6.56 -4.72 -3.09
C SER A 83 -7.25 -4.46 -1.75
N ILE A 84 -8.31 -5.23 -1.47
CA ILE A 84 -8.97 -5.21 -0.17
C ILE A 84 -8.40 -6.34 0.68
N SER A 85 -7.95 -5.99 1.89
CA SER A 85 -7.57 -6.98 2.90
C SER A 85 -8.82 -7.64 3.45
N ARG A 86 -9.03 -8.91 3.11
CA ARG A 86 -10.14 -9.73 3.64
C ARG A 86 -9.64 -10.49 4.85
N ALA A 87 -10.48 -10.62 5.87
CA ALA A 87 -10.04 -11.20 7.14
C ALA A 87 -11.07 -12.11 7.80
N LYS A 88 -10.56 -13.03 8.64
CA LYS A 88 -11.35 -13.74 9.65
C LYS A 88 -10.61 -13.69 10.98
N VAL A 89 -11.38 -13.61 12.07
CA VAL A 89 -10.83 -13.66 13.43
C VAL A 89 -11.03 -15.05 14.01
N LEU A 90 -9.94 -15.69 14.39
CA LEU A 90 -9.94 -17.01 15.01
C LEU A 90 -9.75 -16.88 16.52
N PRO A 91 -10.51 -17.61 17.34
CA PRO A 91 -10.17 -17.74 18.76
C PRO A 91 -8.94 -18.65 18.93
N ALA A 92 -8.20 -18.48 20.03
CA ALA A 92 -6.99 -19.26 20.37
C ALA A 92 -7.12 -20.78 20.11
N ARG A 93 -8.25 -21.37 20.53
CA ARG A 93 -8.52 -22.82 20.37
C ARG A 93 -8.56 -23.31 18.91
N ALA A 94 -8.72 -22.40 17.94
CA ALA A 94 -8.81 -22.73 16.52
C ALA A 94 -7.45 -22.60 15.80
N LEU A 95 -6.41 -22.08 16.46
CA LEU A 95 -5.11 -21.78 15.85
C LEU A 95 -4.43 -23.02 15.28
N ALA A 96 -4.29 -24.08 16.08
CA ALA A 96 -3.64 -25.32 15.64
C ALA A 96 -4.36 -25.94 14.43
N GLY A 97 -5.70 -25.91 14.43
CA GLY A 97 -6.52 -26.40 13.33
C GLY A 97 -6.35 -25.57 12.06
N ALA A 98 -6.34 -24.23 12.19
CA ALA A 98 -6.17 -23.31 11.07
C ALA A 98 -4.76 -23.39 10.47
N ALA A 99 -3.72 -23.54 11.27
CA ALA A 99 -2.36 -23.73 10.77
C ALA A 99 -2.18 -25.03 9.97
N SER A 100 -2.95 -26.07 10.31
CA SER A 100 -2.85 -27.38 9.66
C SER A 100 -3.77 -27.53 8.45
N HIS A 101 -5.01 -27.03 8.52
CA HIS A 101 -6.05 -27.28 7.52
C HIS A 101 -6.70 -26.00 6.96
N GLY A 102 -6.26 -24.84 7.44
CA GLY A 102 -6.76 -23.53 7.00
C GLY A 102 -8.15 -23.17 7.47
N ILE A 103 -8.53 -21.94 7.13
CA ILE A 103 -9.88 -21.42 7.27
C ILE A 103 -10.60 -21.54 5.93
N THR A 104 -11.85 -21.99 5.92
CA THR A 104 -12.64 -22.04 4.69
C THR A 104 -12.86 -20.63 4.16
N ILE A 105 -12.65 -20.40 2.87
CA ILE A 105 -12.94 -19.15 2.16
C ILE A 105 -13.67 -19.55 0.88
N SER A 106 -14.72 -18.82 0.49
CA SER A 106 -15.37 -19.05 -0.81
C SER A 106 -14.55 -18.40 -1.92
N ASN A 107 -14.61 -18.95 -3.14
CA ASN A 107 -13.89 -18.40 -4.30
C ASN A 107 -14.15 -16.90 -4.51
N SER A 108 -15.41 -16.47 -4.37
CA SER A 108 -15.83 -15.07 -4.42
C SER A 108 -15.02 -14.15 -3.51
N VAL A 109 -15.04 -14.44 -2.21
CA VAL A 109 -14.35 -13.65 -1.18
C VAL A 109 -12.83 -13.78 -1.30
N GLY A 110 -12.34 -14.87 -1.89
CA GLY A 110 -10.93 -15.12 -2.10
C GLY A 110 -10.30 -14.15 -3.10
N PHE A 111 -10.94 -13.94 -4.26
CA PHE A 111 -10.27 -13.28 -5.39
C PHE A 111 -11.19 -12.70 -6.48
N LEU A 112 -12.53 -12.78 -6.35
CA LEU A 112 -13.47 -12.32 -7.39
C LEU A 112 -14.34 -11.12 -6.99
N PHE A 113 -14.18 -10.59 -5.77
CA PHE A 113 -14.86 -9.34 -5.41
C PHE A 113 -14.15 -8.12 -5.98
N SER A 114 -14.95 -7.20 -6.51
CA SER A 114 -14.56 -5.84 -6.86
C SER A 114 -14.53 -4.90 -5.64
N VAL A 115 -14.05 -3.67 -5.85
CA VAL A 115 -14.00 -2.62 -4.83
C VAL A 115 -15.38 -2.26 -4.23
N ASP A 116 -16.46 -2.51 -4.99
CA ASP A 116 -17.86 -2.34 -4.61
C ASP A 116 -18.55 -3.66 -4.23
N ASP A 117 -17.76 -4.70 -3.98
CA ASP A 117 -18.19 -6.05 -3.64
C ASP A 117 -19.02 -6.74 -4.75
N HIS A 118 -18.92 -6.28 -6.01
CA HIS A 118 -19.45 -7.01 -7.17
C HIS A 118 -18.77 -8.36 -7.35
N LEU A 119 -19.54 -9.38 -7.72
CA LEU A 119 -19.07 -10.74 -7.97
C LEU A 119 -18.66 -10.90 -9.44
N ASN A 120 -17.39 -11.18 -9.69
CA ASN A 120 -16.88 -11.46 -11.03
C ASN A 120 -16.75 -12.96 -11.27
N GLU A 121 -16.61 -13.37 -12.52
CA GLU A 121 -16.34 -14.75 -12.91
C GLU A 121 -15.33 -14.79 -14.06
N THR A 122 -14.70 -15.95 -14.25
CA THR A 122 -13.85 -16.21 -15.43
C THR A 122 -14.18 -17.59 -15.98
N ALA A 123 -13.65 -17.93 -17.16
CA ALA A 123 -13.81 -19.28 -17.71
C ALA A 123 -13.27 -20.40 -16.78
N ALA A 124 -12.29 -20.09 -15.93
CA ALA A 124 -11.65 -21.05 -15.02
C ALA A 124 -12.19 -21.00 -13.59
N LEU A 125 -12.93 -19.95 -13.21
CA LEU A 125 -13.26 -19.66 -11.81
C LEU A 125 -14.73 -19.27 -11.67
N ASP A 126 -15.47 -20.11 -10.94
CA ASP A 126 -16.85 -19.87 -10.54
C ASP A 126 -16.88 -19.13 -9.18
N PRO A 127 -17.59 -17.99 -9.07
CA PRO A 127 -17.66 -17.21 -7.82
C PRO A 127 -18.57 -17.83 -6.75
N ILE A 128 -19.50 -18.70 -7.15
CA ILE A 128 -20.54 -19.28 -6.30
C ILE A 128 -20.15 -20.68 -5.83
N VAL A 129 -19.61 -21.50 -6.75
CA VAL A 129 -19.29 -22.90 -6.49
C VAL A 129 -17.79 -23.06 -6.23
N GLY A 130 -17.45 -23.47 -5.02
CA GLY A 130 -16.10 -23.85 -4.63
C GLY A 130 -15.63 -23.13 -3.38
N ASP A 131 -14.79 -23.85 -2.64
CA ASP A 131 -14.13 -23.36 -1.44
C ASP A 131 -12.62 -23.52 -1.60
N LEU A 132 -11.89 -22.66 -0.91
CA LEU A 132 -10.45 -22.71 -0.73
C LEU A 132 -10.10 -22.63 0.76
N ARG A 133 -8.83 -22.86 1.08
CA ARG A 133 -8.27 -22.77 2.43
C ARG A 133 -7.34 -21.57 2.55
N GLY A 134 -7.63 -20.67 3.48
CA GLY A 134 -6.66 -19.66 3.93
C GLY A 134 -5.77 -20.27 5.01
N ILE A 135 -4.49 -20.49 4.71
CA ILE A 135 -3.51 -21.04 5.65
C ILE A 135 -2.77 -19.87 6.28
N PRO A 136 -3.00 -19.54 7.58
CA PRO A 136 -2.25 -18.49 8.24
C PRO A 136 -0.78 -18.87 8.34
N ASP A 137 0.10 -17.96 7.95
CA ASP A 137 1.54 -18.13 8.08
C ASP A 137 1.96 -17.80 9.52
N LEU A 138 2.13 -18.83 10.34
CA LEU A 138 2.52 -18.66 11.74
C LEU A 138 3.94 -18.12 11.93
N SER A 139 4.80 -18.20 10.90
CA SER A 139 6.12 -17.57 10.94
C SER A 139 6.06 -16.05 10.81
N ALA A 140 4.90 -15.52 10.40
CA ALA A 140 4.63 -14.12 10.12
C ALA A 140 3.70 -13.49 11.17
N VAL A 141 3.46 -14.17 12.29
CA VAL A 141 2.52 -13.68 13.31
C VAL A 141 3.07 -12.42 13.97
N ALA A 142 2.23 -11.40 14.08
CA ALA A 142 2.54 -10.14 14.74
C ALA A 142 1.54 -9.85 15.87
N MET A 143 2.01 -9.33 16.99
CA MET A 143 1.13 -8.93 18.09
C MET A 143 0.53 -7.55 17.80
N LEU A 144 -0.79 -7.45 17.75
CA LEU A 144 -1.51 -6.20 17.47
C LEU A 144 -1.92 -5.46 18.76
N ASP A 145 -2.23 -6.20 19.82
CA ASP A 145 -2.60 -5.65 21.12
C ASP A 145 -2.34 -6.71 22.21
N PRO A 146 -1.20 -6.62 22.91
CA PRO A 146 -0.84 -7.54 23.99
C PRO A 146 -1.85 -7.54 25.15
N ALA A 147 -2.50 -6.40 25.44
CA ALA A 147 -3.38 -6.28 26.60
C ALA A 147 -4.65 -7.13 26.47
N VAL A 148 -5.10 -7.36 25.23
CA VAL A 148 -6.27 -8.20 24.93
C VAL A 148 -5.91 -9.52 24.24
N GLY A 149 -4.64 -9.75 23.93
CA GLY A 149 -4.13 -10.93 23.24
C GLY A 149 -4.60 -11.00 21.79
N LEU A 150 -4.66 -9.88 21.07
CA LEU A 150 -4.99 -9.85 19.64
C LEU A 150 -3.70 -9.89 18.83
N ALA A 151 -3.57 -10.88 17.95
CA ALA A 151 -2.48 -10.99 16.99
C ALA A 151 -3.02 -10.96 15.56
N TRP A 152 -2.11 -10.82 14.60
CA TRP A 152 -2.37 -10.86 13.16
C TRP A 152 -1.46 -11.86 12.47
N ALA A 153 -1.95 -12.48 11.39
CA ALA A 153 -1.11 -13.23 10.46
C ALA A 153 -1.62 -13.07 9.02
N PRO A 154 -0.72 -12.96 8.03
CA PRO A 154 -1.07 -13.09 6.62
C PRO A 154 -1.42 -14.56 6.32
N ALA A 155 -2.21 -14.79 5.28
CA ALA A 155 -2.56 -16.13 4.82
C ALA A 155 -2.23 -16.37 3.35
N ASP A 156 -1.80 -17.58 3.07
CA ASP A 156 -1.75 -18.12 1.71
C ASP A 156 -3.08 -18.80 1.37
N LEU A 157 -3.47 -18.75 0.09
CA LEU A 157 -4.66 -19.42 -0.40
C LEU A 157 -4.27 -20.77 -0.99
N HIS A 158 -4.94 -21.83 -0.54
CA HIS A 158 -4.70 -23.22 -0.93
C HIS A 158 -6.00 -23.86 -1.47
N THR A 159 -5.85 -24.83 -2.37
CA THR A 159 -6.94 -25.72 -2.77
C THR A 159 -7.36 -26.61 -1.60
N LEU A 160 -8.50 -27.30 -1.72
CA LEU A 160 -8.95 -28.24 -0.69
C LEU A 160 -8.03 -29.46 -0.54
N GLU A 161 -7.26 -29.77 -1.57
CA GLU A 161 -6.23 -30.82 -1.62
C GLU A 161 -4.91 -30.38 -0.96
N GLY A 162 -4.83 -29.12 -0.49
CA GLY A 162 -3.68 -28.59 0.25
C GLY A 162 -2.58 -27.99 -0.62
N THR A 163 -2.72 -27.98 -1.94
CA THR A 163 -1.76 -27.28 -2.83
C THR A 163 -2.02 -25.79 -2.85
N VAL A 164 -1.00 -24.98 -3.15
CA VAL A 164 -1.17 -23.52 -3.30
C VAL A 164 -2.18 -23.25 -4.42
N HIS A 165 -3.18 -22.43 -4.13
CA HIS A 165 -4.19 -22.04 -5.11
C HIS A 165 -3.55 -21.10 -6.14
N PRO A 166 -3.81 -21.29 -7.46
CA PRO A 166 -3.16 -20.50 -8.50
C PRO A 166 -3.41 -18.99 -8.39
N THR A 167 -4.51 -18.58 -7.76
CA THR A 167 -4.83 -17.15 -7.55
C THR A 167 -4.17 -16.53 -6.30
N CYS A 168 -3.35 -17.28 -5.56
CA CYS A 168 -2.69 -16.76 -4.35
C CYS A 168 -1.61 -15.74 -4.71
N THR A 169 -1.93 -14.45 -4.56
CA THR A 169 -1.03 -13.32 -4.83
C THR A 169 0.23 -13.34 -3.96
N ARG A 170 0.08 -13.67 -2.66
CA ARG A 170 1.21 -13.81 -1.72
C ARG A 170 2.20 -14.91 -2.15
N SER A 171 1.69 -16.06 -2.60
CA SER A 171 2.54 -17.14 -3.12
C SER A 171 3.15 -16.82 -4.48
N ALA A 172 2.49 -16.01 -5.31
CA ALA A 172 3.07 -15.53 -6.57
C ALA A 172 4.31 -14.65 -6.31
N LEU A 173 4.24 -13.71 -5.35
CA LEU A 173 5.42 -12.93 -4.93
C LEU A 173 6.52 -13.84 -4.38
N ARG A 174 6.17 -14.80 -3.51
CA ARG A 174 7.14 -15.76 -2.97
C ARG A 174 7.88 -16.50 -4.08
N ARG A 175 7.18 -16.97 -5.12
CA ARG A 175 7.77 -17.65 -6.28
C ARG A 175 8.74 -16.72 -7.02
N VAL A 176 8.30 -15.51 -7.35
CA VAL A 176 9.16 -14.54 -8.07
C VAL A 176 10.42 -14.19 -7.28
N ALA A 177 10.29 -13.97 -5.96
CA ALA A 177 11.44 -13.71 -5.10
C ALA A 177 12.40 -14.91 -5.02
N ALA A 178 11.86 -16.15 -4.95
CA ALA A 178 12.68 -17.36 -4.99
C ALA A 178 13.39 -17.55 -6.33
N ASP A 179 12.72 -17.25 -7.46
CA ASP A 179 13.32 -17.31 -8.79
C ASP A 179 14.44 -16.27 -8.98
N ALA A 180 14.29 -15.09 -8.38
CA ALA A 180 15.34 -14.07 -8.31
C ALA A 180 16.56 -14.58 -7.52
N ALA A 181 16.34 -15.11 -6.32
CA ALA A 181 17.41 -15.66 -5.48
C ALA A 181 18.12 -16.84 -6.17
N ALA A 182 17.37 -17.73 -6.85
CA ALA A 182 17.95 -18.80 -7.66
C ALA A 182 18.79 -18.30 -8.85
N ALA A 183 18.53 -17.08 -9.34
CA ALA A 183 19.37 -16.39 -10.32
C ALA A 183 20.54 -15.61 -9.69
N GLY A 184 20.72 -15.71 -8.37
CA GLY A 184 21.76 -15.03 -7.59
C GLY A 184 21.49 -13.54 -7.38
N LEU A 185 20.23 -13.12 -7.43
CA LEU A 185 19.79 -11.75 -7.16
C LEU A 185 18.98 -11.71 -5.87
N ASP A 186 19.52 -11.05 -4.86
CA ASP A 186 18.83 -10.78 -3.60
C ASP A 186 18.31 -9.34 -3.61
N PHE A 187 17.04 -9.16 -3.25
CA PHE A 187 16.38 -7.86 -3.24
C PHE A 187 15.96 -7.46 -1.83
N LEU A 188 16.07 -6.18 -1.53
CA LEU A 188 15.35 -5.57 -0.41
C LEU A 188 14.31 -4.57 -0.96
N VAL A 189 13.15 -4.56 -0.33
CA VAL A 189 12.00 -3.74 -0.70
C VAL A 189 11.59 -2.88 0.48
N GLY A 190 11.44 -1.58 0.26
CA GLY A 190 10.86 -0.62 1.21
C GLY A 190 9.68 0.12 0.59
N PHE A 191 8.88 0.81 1.41
CA PHE A 191 7.70 1.53 0.95
C PHE A 191 7.60 2.91 1.57
N GLU A 192 7.18 3.90 0.78
CA GLU A 192 6.67 5.18 1.25
C GLU A 192 5.15 5.15 1.09
N LEU A 193 4.41 4.88 2.17
CA LEU A 193 2.94 4.80 2.15
C LEU A 193 2.33 6.16 2.49
N GLU A 194 1.74 6.82 1.51
CA GLU A 194 0.97 8.04 1.72
C GLU A 194 -0.50 7.73 2.02
N PHE A 195 -1.12 8.54 2.86
CA PHE A 195 -2.54 8.46 3.16
C PHE A 195 -3.06 9.79 3.69
N THR A 196 -4.38 9.96 3.66
CA THR A 196 -5.04 11.18 4.13
C THR A 196 -5.88 10.91 5.37
N LEU A 197 -5.68 11.74 6.37
CA LEU A 197 -6.31 11.68 7.67
C LEU A 197 -7.46 12.67 7.76
N PHE A 198 -8.61 12.16 8.21
CA PHE A 198 -9.84 12.89 8.36
C PHE A 198 -10.39 12.77 9.78
N ARG A 199 -11.36 13.61 10.10
CA ARG A 199 -12.18 13.60 11.30
C ARG A 199 -13.65 13.77 10.90
N GLY A 200 -14.56 13.58 11.85
CA GLY A 200 -16.00 13.67 11.59
C GLY A 200 -16.58 12.30 11.23
N SER A 201 -17.37 12.23 10.15
CA SER A 201 -18.00 10.99 9.69
C SER A 201 -17.56 10.66 8.26
N PRO A 202 -17.73 9.40 7.80
CA PRO A 202 -17.49 9.03 6.41
C PRO A 202 -18.32 9.83 5.39
N ASP A 203 -19.50 10.32 5.79
CA ASP A 203 -20.42 11.11 4.96
C ASP A 203 -20.07 12.60 4.93
N GLU A 204 -19.50 13.11 6.03
CA GLU A 204 -19.06 14.51 6.19
C GLU A 204 -17.60 14.57 6.66
N PRO A 205 -16.63 14.14 5.82
CA PRO A 205 -15.24 14.08 6.24
C PRO A 205 -14.56 15.44 6.17
N GLU A 206 -13.87 15.80 7.24
CA GLU A 206 -13.01 16.98 7.31
C GLU A 206 -11.56 16.57 7.45
N LEU A 207 -10.62 17.26 6.79
CA LEU A 207 -9.19 16.97 6.97
C LEU A 207 -8.77 17.21 8.42
N ALA A 208 -8.09 16.22 9.00
CA ALA A 208 -7.72 16.22 10.42
C ALA A 208 -6.64 17.26 10.78
N ALA A 209 -5.85 17.71 9.80
CA ALA A 209 -4.84 18.74 9.96
C ALA A 209 -4.90 19.76 8.82
N GLN A 210 -4.64 21.03 9.15
CA GLN A 210 -4.70 22.16 8.22
C GLN A 210 -3.37 22.92 8.15
N GLY A 211 -2.37 22.50 8.93
CA GLY A 211 -1.03 23.06 8.87
C GLY A 211 -0.42 22.95 7.46
N PRO A 212 0.52 23.83 7.08
CA PRO A 212 1.24 23.70 5.82
C PRO A 212 1.91 22.33 5.69
N GLY A 213 2.03 21.83 4.45
CA GLY A 213 2.72 20.57 4.20
C GLY A 213 4.15 20.56 4.73
N TYR A 214 4.63 19.39 5.16
CA TYR A 214 5.94 19.18 5.81
C TYR A 214 6.21 20.02 7.08
N SER A 215 5.20 20.70 7.64
CA SER A 215 5.43 21.59 8.77
C SER A 215 5.31 20.89 10.12
N THR A 216 6.12 21.33 11.10
CA THR A 216 5.93 20.95 12.50
C THR A 216 4.51 21.21 12.99
N ARG A 217 3.82 22.21 12.44
CA ARG A 217 2.44 22.51 12.81
C ARG A 217 1.49 21.36 12.44
N ALA A 218 1.61 20.81 11.24
CA ALA A 218 0.80 19.68 10.80
C ALA A 218 1.05 18.44 11.69
N THR A 219 2.30 18.16 12.05
CA THR A 219 2.65 17.11 13.04
C THR A 219 1.97 17.35 14.38
N LEU A 220 2.05 18.56 14.93
CA LEU A 220 1.51 18.88 16.25
C LEU A 220 -0.03 18.85 16.29
N ASP A 221 -0.72 18.96 15.16
CA ASP A 221 -2.19 18.83 15.11
C ASP A 221 -2.64 17.40 15.45
N VAL A 222 -1.79 16.37 15.25
CA VAL A 222 -2.13 14.93 15.44
C VAL A 222 -1.03 14.12 16.14
N GLU A 223 -0.13 14.78 16.86
CA GLU A 223 1.09 14.19 17.46
C GLU A 223 0.81 12.93 18.29
N ALA A 224 -0.23 12.98 19.15
CA ALA A 224 -0.58 11.84 20.01
C ALA A 224 -0.92 10.58 19.20
N TRP A 225 -1.67 10.73 18.10
CA TRP A 225 -1.99 9.63 17.21
C TRP A 225 -0.74 9.11 16.49
N MET A 226 0.16 10.01 16.04
CA MET A 226 1.40 9.59 15.37
C MET A 226 2.29 8.75 16.31
N LEU A 227 2.42 9.16 17.58
CA LEU A 227 3.20 8.42 18.58
C LEU A 227 2.60 7.03 18.87
N ASP A 228 1.28 6.95 18.95
CA ASP A 228 0.59 5.68 19.17
C ASP A 228 0.70 4.74 17.95
N VAL A 229 0.74 5.27 16.72
CA VAL A 229 1.00 4.47 15.51
C VAL A 229 2.41 3.89 15.58
N LEU A 230 3.43 4.69 15.90
CA LEU A 230 4.81 4.21 16.03
C LEU A 230 4.95 3.13 17.11
N ALA A 231 4.34 3.33 18.28
CA ALA A 231 4.37 2.35 19.37
C ALA A 231 3.65 1.05 18.99
N ALA A 232 2.53 1.13 18.26
CA ALA A 232 1.78 -0.04 17.81
C ALA A 232 2.52 -0.80 16.70
N LEU A 233 3.21 -0.11 15.78
CA LEU A 233 4.04 -0.73 14.75
C LEU A 233 5.27 -1.43 15.37
N ASP A 234 5.92 -0.80 16.34
CA ASP A 234 7.03 -1.40 17.11
C ASP A 234 6.58 -2.68 17.83
N THR A 235 5.40 -2.63 18.49
CA THR A 235 4.78 -3.82 19.11
C THR A 235 4.49 -4.93 18.09
N ALA A 236 4.10 -4.55 16.87
CA ALA A 236 3.81 -5.47 15.79
C ALA A 236 5.07 -5.96 15.04
N GLY A 237 6.26 -5.46 15.40
CA GLY A 237 7.52 -5.82 14.75
C GLY A 237 7.70 -5.23 13.34
N VAL A 238 7.00 -4.14 13.02
CA VAL A 238 7.08 -3.45 11.73
C VAL A 238 8.07 -2.28 11.83
N PRO A 239 9.24 -2.36 11.18
CA PRO A 239 10.26 -1.31 11.29
C PRO A 239 9.88 -0.08 10.46
N VAL A 240 9.82 1.08 11.12
CA VAL A 240 9.54 2.38 10.49
C VAL A 240 10.82 3.20 10.38
N ALA A 241 11.12 3.68 9.18
CA ALA A 241 12.24 4.58 8.94
C ALA A 241 11.87 6.04 9.22
N GLN A 242 10.72 6.50 8.75
CA GLN A 242 10.25 7.89 8.91
C GLN A 242 8.72 7.96 8.99
N PHE A 243 8.22 9.01 9.64
CA PHE A 243 6.80 9.35 9.65
C PHE A 243 6.63 10.87 9.69
N HIS A 244 6.00 11.46 8.67
CA HIS A 244 5.88 12.91 8.57
C HIS A 244 4.58 13.35 7.87
N PRO A 245 4.14 14.61 8.08
CA PRO A 245 3.14 15.24 7.23
C PRO A 245 3.70 15.40 5.81
N GLU A 246 2.83 15.27 4.81
CA GLU A 246 3.19 15.36 3.40
C GLU A 246 2.84 16.76 2.82
N PHE A 247 2.82 16.93 1.50
CA PHE A 247 2.50 18.17 0.79
C PHE A 247 1.09 18.68 1.08
N GLY A 248 0.09 17.78 1.04
CA GLY A 248 -1.32 18.12 1.23
C GLY A 248 -1.73 18.34 2.68
N PRO A 249 -2.69 19.24 2.97
CA PRO A 249 -3.30 19.29 4.30
C PRO A 249 -3.93 17.94 4.66
N GLY A 250 -3.67 17.47 5.88
CA GLY A 250 -4.15 16.16 6.35
C GLY A 250 -3.46 14.95 5.70
N GLN A 251 -2.51 15.15 4.78
CA GLN A 251 -1.75 14.07 4.16
C GLN A 251 -0.53 13.73 5.02
N TYR A 252 -0.25 12.44 5.15
CA TYR A 252 0.90 11.92 5.88
C TYR A 252 1.55 10.78 5.09
N GLU A 253 2.83 10.55 5.36
CA GLU A 253 3.61 9.47 4.78
C GLU A 253 4.30 8.67 5.87
N LEU A 254 4.15 7.34 5.81
CA LEU A 254 4.88 6.38 6.63
C LEU A 254 5.90 5.65 5.74
N ALA A 255 7.19 5.89 5.98
CA ALA A 255 8.27 5.19 5.30
C ALA A 255 8.66 3.92 6.09
N LEU A 256 8.40 2.75 5.50
CA LEU A 256 8.77 1.45 6.06
C LEU A 256 10.22 1.12 5.72
N ALA A 257 10.94 0.56 6.68
CA ALA A 257 12.32 0.15 6.46
C ALA A 257 12.38 -1.04 5.48
N PRO A 258 13.46 -1.16 4.68
CA PRO A 258 13.57 -2.21 3.68
C PRO A 258 13.73 -3.60 4.31
N ARG A 259 13.02 -4.59 3.75
CA ARG A 259 13.12 -6.02 4.13
C ARG A 259 13.09 -6.93 2.89
N GLU A 260 13.26 -8.24 3.07
CA GLU A 260 13.06 -9.17 1.97
C GLU A 260 11.64 -9.06 1.39
N PRO A 261 11.43 -9.33 0.08
CA PRO A 261 10.24 -8.86 -0.63
C PRO A 261 8.90 -9.29 0.00
N LEU A 262 8.81 -10.55 0.43
CA LEU A 262 7.57 -11.09 1.01
C LEU A 262 7.27 -10.42 2.37
N ARG A 263 8.28 -10.24 3.22
CA ARG A 263 8.11 -9.57 4.53
C ARG A 263 7.81 -8.09 4.38
N ALA A 264 8.47 -7.41 3.45
CA ALA A 264 8.18 -6.00 3.19
C ALA A 264 6.71 -5.77 2.83
N VAL A 265 6.13 -6.65 2.01
CA VAL A 265 4.71 -6.57 1.64
C VAL A 265 3.78 -6.98 2.80
N ASP A 266 4.15 -8.00 3.58
CA ASP A 266 3.42 -8.37 4.81
C ASP A 266 3.40 -7.17 5.79
N ASP A 267 4.53 -6.49 5.96
CA ASP A 267 4.70 -5.31 6.82
C ASP A 267 3.87 -4.12 6.32
N LEU A 268 3.79 -3.89 5.00
CA LEU A 268 2.91 -2.88 4.40
C LEU A 268 1.43 -3.17 4.69
N ALA A 269 1.01 -4.43 4.53
CA ALA A 269 -0.35 -4.86 4.82
C ALA A 269 -0.70 -4.67 6.30
N LEU A 270 0.22 -5.04 7.19
CA LEU A 270 0.08 -4.87 8.64
C LEU A 270 0.08 -3.41 9.06
N ALA A 271 0.91 -2.56 8.42
CA ALA A 271 0.96 -1.14 8.70
C ALA A 271 -0.39 -0.45 8.44
N ARG A 272 -1.09 -0.80 7.35
CA ARG A 272 -2.45 -0.32 7.08
C ARG A 272 -3.42 -0.70 8.20
N VAL A 273 -3.36 -1.94 8.69
CA VAL A 273 -4.19 -2.42 9.81
C VAL A 273 -3.91 -1.61 11.08
N VAL A 274 -2.64 -1.39 11.41
CA VAL A 274 -2.24 -0.62 12.60
C VAL A 274 -2.69 0.84 12.49
N ILE A 275 -2.43 1.49 11.34
CA ILE A 275 -2.86 2.87 11.08
C ILE A 275 -4.37 3.02 11.26
N LEU A 276 -5.18 2.13 10.68
CA LEU A 276 -6.64 2.16 10.80
C LEU A 276 -7.11 1.95 12.25
N ARG A 277 -6.52 0.98 12.95
CA ARG A 277 -6.87 0.68 14.35
C ARG A 277 -6.55 1.85 15.27
N THR A 278 -5.37 2.44 15.13
CA THR A 278 -4.96 3.57 15.95
C THR A 278 -5.75 4.83 15.59
N ALA A 279 -6.04 5.08 14.31
CA ALA A 279 -6.89 6.19 13.89
C ALA A 279 -8.30 6.10 14.52
N ALA A 280 -8.91 4.91 14.50
CA ALA A 280 -10.22 4.70 15.12
C ALA A 280 -10.21 4.98 16.63
N ALA A 281 -9.13 4.62 17.34
CA ALA A 281 -8.97 4.91 18.78
C ALA A 281 -8.86 6.42 19.08
N HIS A 282 -8.44 7.22 18.10
CA HIS A 282 -8.32 8.67 18.18
C HIS A 282 -9.53 9.42 17.58
N GLY A 283 -10.58 8.71 17.14
CA GLY A 283 -11.73 9.34 16.49
C GLY A 283 -11.42 9.93 15.10
N LEU A 284 -10.40 9.38 14.44
CA LEU A 284 -9.94 9.77 13.12
C LEU A 284 -10.33 8.71 12.08
N LEU A 285 -10.38 9.13 10.82
CA LEU A 285 -10.63 8.29 9.66
C LEU A 285 -9.40 8.37 8.73
N VAL A 286 -9.05 7.26 8.08
CA VAL A 286 -7.93 7.21 7.14
C VAL A 286 -8.44 6.77 5.78
N SER A 287 -7.97 7.43 4.73
CA SER A 287 -8.19 7.04 3.34
C SER A 287 -6.85 6.78 2.68
N PHE A 288 -6.66 5.56 2.18
CA PHE A 288 -5.54 5.19 1.31
C PHE A 288 -5.86 5.40 -0.18
N SER A 289 -7.07 5.88 -0.52
CA SER A 289 -7.47 6.14 -1.91
C SER A 289 -6.42 7.01 -2.65
N PRO A 290 -6.09 6.68 -3.92
CA PRO A 290 -5.13 7.47 -4.72
C PRO A 290 -5.55 8.94 -4.84
N VAL A 291 -6.86 9.19 -4.93
CA VAL A 291 -7.44 10.53 -4.93
C VAL A 291 -8.52 10.58 -3.83
N PRO A 292 -8.18 10.98 -2.61
CA PRO A 292 -9.11 11.02 -1.48
C PRO A 292 -10.10 12.20 -1.61
N LEU A 293 -9.62 13.33 -2.12
CA LEU A 293 -10.39 14.54 -2.41
C LEU A 293 -9.96 15.09 -3.77
N VAL A 294 -10.90 15.31 -4.67
CA VAL A 294 -10.59 15.90 -5.98
C VAL A 294 -10.10 17.33 -5.81
N GLY A 295 -8.99 17.67 -6.48
CA GLY A 295 -8.33 18.97 -6.36
C GLY A 295 -7.45 19.11 -5.11
N GLY A 296 -7.40 18.10 -4.24
CA GLY A 296 -6.44 17.99 -3.14
C GLY A 296 -5.17 17.24 -3.54
N ALA A 297 -4.33 16.94 -2.56
CA ALA A 297 -3.19 16.06 -2.76
C ALA A 297 -3.62 14.60 -2.98
N THR A 298 -2.79 13.85 -3.68
CA THR A 298 -3.02 12.45 -4.05
C THR A 298 -2.10 11.53 -3.25
N ASN A 299 -2.54 10.32 -2.93
CA ASN A 299 -1.74 9.37 -2.15
C ASN A 299 -1.03 8.35 -3.05
N GLY A 300 0.30 8.30 -2.98
CA GLY A 300 1.14 7.25 -3.54
C GLY A 300 1.48 6.13 -2.56
N CYS A 301 2.12 5.10 -3.10
CA CYS A 301 2.78 4.06 -2.31
C CYS A 301 4.09 3.68 -3.02
N HIS A 302 5.12 4.54 -2.95
CA HIS A 302 6.34 4.32 -3.73
C HIS A 302 7.05 3.04 -3.28
N VAL A 303 7.58 2.29 -4.24
CA VAL A 303 8.36 1.07 -3.95
C VAL A 303 9.84 1.38 -4.08
N HIS A 304 10.58 1.20 -2.99
CA HIS A 304 12.03 1.30 -2.99
C HIS A 304 12.63 -0.09 -3.18
N LEU A 305 13.55 -0.23 -4.13
CA LEU A 305 14.20 -1.48 -4.46
C LEU A 305 15.72 -1.32 -4.41
N SER A 306 16.39 -2.18 -3.63
CA SER A 306 17.83 -2.40 -3.76
C SER A 306 18.10 -3.85 -4.12
N ALA A 307 19.22 -4.09 -4.78
CA ALA A 307 19.59 -5.40 -5.29
C ALA A 307 21.07 -5.69 -5.00
N THR A 308 21.35 -6.94 -4.63
CA THR A 308 22.70 -7.45 -4.45
C THR A 308 22.90 -8.75 -5.19
N ARG A 309 24.14 -9.03 -5.57
CA ARG A 309 24.60 -10.33 -6.06
C ARG A 309 25.84 -10.71 -5.28
N ASP A 310 25.84 -11.91 -4.68
CA ASP A 310 26.95 -12.40 -3.84
C ASP A 310 27.37 -11.38 -2.75
N GLY A 311 26.38 -10.68 -2.17
CA GLY A 311 26.58 -9.62 -1.17
C GLY A 311 27.12 -8.29 -1.70
N GLN A 312 27.29 -8.12 -3.02
CA GLN A 312 27.71 -6.87 -3.65
C GLN A 312 26.51 -6.06 -4.15
N ALA A 313 26.44 -4.79 -3.79
CA ALA A 313 25.37 -3.88 -4.22
C ALA A 313 25.45 -3.60 -5.73
N LEU A 314 24.33 -3.76 -6.43
CA LEU A 314 24.26 -3.55 -7.88
C LEU A 314 23.93 -2.09 -8.27
N LEU A 315 23.43 -1.31 -7.33
CA LEU A 315 23.02 0.08 -7.54
C LEU A 315 24.10 1.08 -7.11
N VAL A 316 25.33 0.64 -6.89
CA VAL A 316 26.47 1.52 -6.61
C VAL A 316 27.64 1.10 -7.46
N ASP A 317 28.11 2.00 -8.32
CA ASP A 317 29.39 1.82 -9.02
C ASP A 317 30.09 3.17 -9.24
N PRO A 318 31.16 3.48 -8.47
CA PRO A 318 31.91 4.73 -8.63
C PRO A 318 32.70 4.79 -9.94
N ALA A 319 32.88 3.67 -10.65
CA ALA A 319 33.56 3.63 -11.94
C ALA A 319 32.63 3.99 -13.11
N THR A 320 31.31 4.01 -12.90
CA THR A 320 30.36 4.41 -13.94
C THR A 320 29.93 5.86 -13.77
N ARG A 321 29.66 6.52 -14.90
CA ARG A 321 29.10 7.89 -14.90
C ARG A 321 27.76 7.98 -14.16
N LEU A 322 26.96 6.91 -14.24
CA LEU A 322 25.60 6.87 -13.70
C LEU A 322 25.56 6.48 -12.22
N GLY A 323 26.69 6.05 -11.64
CA GLY A 323 26.77 5.61 -10.27
C GLY A 323 26.10 4.25 -10.02
N VAL A 324 25.82 3.46 -11.06
CA VAL A 324 25.18 2.14 -10.99
C VAL A 324 25.98 1.12 -11.81
N THR A 325 26.03 -0.14 -11.38
CA THR A 325 26.74 -1.18 -12.14
C THR A 325 26.05 -1.44 -13.49
N TRP A 326 26.74 -2.10 -14.43
CA TRP A 326 26.12 -2.57 -15.67
C TRP A 326 24.90 -3.45 -15.42
N GLU A 327 25.01 -4.38 -14.46
CA GLU A 327 23.91 -5.27 -14.07
C GLU A 327 22.76 -4.50 -13.42
N GLY A 328 23.05 -3.55 -12.52
CA GLY A 328 22.05 -2.64 -11.96
C GLY A 328 21.31 -1.84 -13.05
N GLY A 329 22.02 -1.44 -14.10
CA GLY A 329 21.41 -0.80 -15.26
C GLY A 329 20.47 -1.73 -16.04
N HIS A 330 20.79 -3.01 -16.15
CA HIS A 330 19.89 -4.01 -16.75
C HIS A 330 18.60 -4.18 -15.94
N LEU A 331 18.68 -4.15 -14.60
CA LEU A 331 17.51 -4.19 -13.73
C LEU A 331 16.57 -3.00 -13.98
N ILE A 332 17.12 -1.78 -14.02
CA ILE A 332 16.35 -0.55 -14.28
C ILE A 332 15.69 -0.63 -15.67
N ALA A 333 16.46 -1.04 -16.68
CA ALA A 333 15.95 -1.19 -18.04
C ALA A 333 14.79 -2.18 -18.13
N GLY A 334 14.89 -3.32 -17.44
CA GLY A 334 13.82 -4.31 -17.39
C GLY A 334 12.53 -3.77 -16.79
N ILE A 335 12.62 -3.01 -15.70
CA ILE A 335 11.44 -2.36 -15.10
C ILE A 335 10.83 -1.37 -16.11
N LEU A 336 11.64 -0.49 -16.72
CA LEU A 336 11.16 0.48 -17.72
C LEU A 336 10.46 -0.17 -18.93
N ASP A 337 10.99 -1.29 -19.43
CA ASP A 337 10.43 -2.03 -20.57
C ASP A 337 8.99 -2.50 -20.28
N ARG A 338 8.72 -2.90 -19.03
CA ARG A 338 7.47 -3.54 -18.59
C ARG A 338 6.47 -2.58 -17.94
N LEU A 339 6.85 -1.35 -17.63
CA LEU A 339 5.98 -0.39 -16.94
C LEU A 339 4.67 -0.12 -17.70
N GLU A 340 4.72 0.02 -19.03
CA GLU A 340 3.52 0.34 -19.82
C GLU A 340 2.47 -0.78 -19.76
N GLU A 341 2.89 -2.03 -19.99
CA GLU A 341 2.01 -3.21 -19.93
C GLU A 341 1.68 -3.65 -18.49
N GLY A 342 2.47 -3.23 -17.51
CA GLY A 342 2.33 -3.61 -16.10
C GLY A 342 1.69 -2.56 -15.20
N VAL A 343 1.42 -1.33 -15.68
CA VAL A 343 0.99 -0.23 -14.81
C VAL A 343 -0.31 -0.53 -14.07
N ALA A 344 -1.22 -1.32 -14.66
CA ALA A 344 -2.46 -1.73 -14.00
C ALA A 344 -2.21 -2.58 -12.75
N LEU A 345 -1.03 -3.22 -12.60
CA LEU A 345 -0.63 -3.95 -11.40
C LEU A 345 -0.06 -3.00 -10.32
N LEU A 346 0.39 -1.80 -10.71
CA LEU A 346 0.90 -0.75 -9.81
C LEU A 346 -0.17 0.30 -9.45
N GLY A 347 -1.20 0.48 -10.27
CA GLY A 347 -2.33 1.37 -10.04
C GLY A 347 -3.63 0.65 -10.37
N GLY A 348 -4.30 0.14 -9.33
CA GLY A 348 -5.46 -0.74 -9.49
C GLY A 348 -6.80 -0.03 -9.69
N SER A 349 -6.86 1.29 -9.54
CA SER A 349 -8.13 2.03 -9.57
C SER A 349 -8.23 3.00 -10.73
N VAL A 350 -9.46 3.36 -11.13
CA VAL A 350 -9.70 4.49 -12.04
C VAL A 350 -9.05 5.77 -11.50
N LEU A 351 -9.03 5.97 -10.16
CA LEU A 351 -8.39 7.12 -9.53
C LEU A 351 -6.86 7.05 -9.55
N SER A 352 -6.26 5.86 -9.69
CA SER A 352 -4.81 5.72 -9.90
C SER A 352 -4.38 6.49 -11.15
N PHE A 353 -5.17 6.43 -12.22
CA PHE A 353 -4.87 7.14 -13.48
C PHE A 353 -5.15 8.64 -13.41
N VAL A 354 -6.04 9.07 -12.51
CA VAL A 354 -6.18 10.50 -12.18
C VAL A 354 -4.92 10.98 -11.44
N ARG A 355 -4.41 10.19 -10.48
CA ARG A 355 -3.15 10.47 -9.78
C ARG A 355 -1.95 10.47 -10.73
N LEU A 356 -1.85 9.52 -11.66
CA LEU A 356 -0.79 9.37 -12.68
C LEU A 356 -0.87 10.44 -13.78
N SER A 357 -1.11 11.69 -13.39
CA SER A 357 -1.07 12.86 -14.25
C SER A 357 0.31 13.52 -14.19
N PRO A 358 0.77 14.21 -15.24
CA PRO A 358 2.00 14.99 -15.17
C PRO A 358 1.95 16.04 -14.04
N ARG A 359 3.07 16.31 -13.37
CA ARG A 359 3.22 17.34 -12.32
C ARG A 359 2.55 17.05 -10.98
N THR A 360 2.16 15.80 -10.73
CA THR A 360 1.70 15.33 -9.41
C THR A 360 2.78 14.54 -8.67
N TRP A 361 4.02 14.51 -9.17
CA TRP A 361 5.10 13.64 -8.68
C TRP A 361 4.75 12.14 -8.68
N ALA A 362 3.80 11.71 -9.51
CA ALA A 362 3.38 10.31 -9.58
C ALA A 362 4.16 9.46 -10.61
N GLY A 363 5.05 10.07 -11.40
CA GLY A 363 5.87 9.34 -12.38
C GLY A 363 5.13 8.95 -13.67
N ALA A 364 4.39 9.89 -14.26
CA ALA A 364 3.53 9.64 -15.44
C ALA A 364 4.28 9.36 -16.75
N ASP A 365 5.55 9.78 -16.85
CA ASP A 365 6.42 9.51 -18.00
C ASP A 365 7.33 8.30 -17.69
N ILE A 366 7.34 7.30 -18.58
CA ILE A 366 8.20 6.11 -18.52
C ILE A 366 9.62 6.54 -18.85
N CYS A 367 10.33 6.96 -17.82
CA CYS A 367 11.73 7.28 -17.86
C CYS A 367 12.36 7.07 -16.48
N TRP A 368 13.67 7.19 -16.42
CA TRP A 368 14.40 7.14 -15.17
C TRP A 368 15.37 8.32 -15.07
N GLY A 369 15.74 8.69 -13.85
CA GLY A 369 16.78 9.71 -13.65
C GLY A 369 17.21 9.85 -12.19
N PRO A 370 18.47 10.28 -11.97
CA PRO A 370 18.98 10.55 -10.62
C PRO A 370 18.22 11.72 -10.01
N ALA A 371 17.65 11.52 -8.83
CA ALA A 371 16.87 12.52 -8.08
C ALA A 371 15.70 13.17 -8.85
N ASN A 372 15.27 12.61 -9.98
CA ASN A 372 14.14 13.13 -10.76
C ASN A 372 12.81 12.63 -10.18
N ARG A 373 12.05 13.52 -9.52
CA ARG A 373 10.76 13.20 -8.88
C ARG A 373 9.59 13.04 -9.87
N GLU A 374 9.75 13.41 -11.13
CA GLU A 374 8.72 13.26 -12.17
C GLU A 374 8.94 11.99 -13.03
N ALA A 375 10.08 11.32 -12.87
CA ALA A 375 10.37 10.07 -13.56
C ALA A 375 9.60 8.91 -12.92
N ALA A 376 9.15 7.93 -13.71
CA ALA A 376 8.55 6.71 -13.18
C ALA A 376 9.51 5.93 -12.26
N ILE A 377 10.82 5.96 -12.56
CA ILE A 377 11.86 5.38 -11.71
C ILE A 377 12.86 6.47 -11.30
N ARG A 378 12.85 6.85 -10.03
CA ARG A 378 13.87 7.75 -9.48
C ARG A 378 15.04 6.92 -8.95
N TYR A 379 16.25 7.22 -9.41
CA TYR A 379 17.45 6.67 -8.77
C TYR A 379 17.81 7.52 -7.55
N VAL A 380 17.78 6.90 -6.38
CA VAL A 380 18.14 7.51 -5.08
C VAL A 380 19.57 7.11 -4.78
N THR A 381 20.50 8.07 -4.84
CA THR A 381 21.93 7.79 -4.64
C THR A 381 22.26 7.55 -3.17
N GLY A 382 21.58 8.21 -2.23
CA GLY A 382 22.00 8.25 -0.83
C GLY A 382 23.19 9.18 -0.58
N GLN A 383 23.79 9.11 0.61
CA GLN A 383 25.00 9.87 0.95
C GLN A 383 26.22 9.28 0.26
N THR A 384 26.98 10.13 -0.44
CA THR A 384 28.16 9.71 -1.22
C THR A 384 29.48 9.88 -0.49
N VAL A 385 29.47 10.41 0.74
CA VAL A 385 30.70 10.71 1.53
C VAL A 385 31.25 9.47 2.24
N ASP A 386 30.38 8.55 2.64
CA ASP A 386 30.73 7.28 3.26
C ASP A 386 30.31 6.17 2.30
N VAL A 387 31.27 5.36 1.85
CA VAL A 387 31.04 4.32 0.85
C VAL A 387 30.13 3.21 1.36
N LEU A 388 30.20 2.87 2.66
CA LEU A 388 29.33 1.86 3.26
C LEU A 388 27.91 2.41 3.41
N ALA A 389 27.79 3.66 3.86
CA ALA A 389 26.49 4.33 3.91
C ALA A 389 25.87 4.44 2.50
N HIS A 390 26.67 4.78 1.49
CA HIS A 390 26.26 4.88 0.10
C HIS A 390 25.66 3.57 -0.42
N ALA A 391 26.39 2.45 -0.25
CA ALA A 391 25.94 1.13 -0.67
C ALA A 391 24.64 0.68 0.04
N SER A 392 24.47 1.06 1.31
CA SER A 392 23.26 0.73 2.07
C SER A 392 22.06 1.64 1.77
N GLN A 393 22.28 2.83 1.18
CA GLN A 393 21.25 3.83 0.92
C GLN A 393 20.81 3.91 -0.54
N ALA A 394 21.66 3.49 -1.49
CA ALA A 394 21.36 3.57 -2.91
C ALA A 394 20.22 2.60 -3.29
N ASN A 395 19.17 3.13 -3.92
CA ASN A 395 18.00 2.35 -4.30
C ASN A 395 17.25 2.97 -5.49
N LEU A 396 16.33 2.20 -6.06
CA LEU A 396 15.39 2.64 -7.07
C LEU A 396 14.04 2.90 -6.42
N GLU A 397 13.46 4.07 -6.66
CA GLU A 397 12.09 4.38 -6.25
C GLU A 397 11.17 4.29 -7.47
N VAL A 398 10.30 3.29 -7.48
CA VAL A 398 9.24 3.08 -8.47
C VAL A 398 7.99 3.84 -8.00
N LYS A 399 7.71 4.97 -8.67
CA LYS A 399 6.71 5.96 -8.25
C LYS A 399 5.26 5.69 -8.68
N PRO A 400 4.99 4.97 -9.80
CA PRO A 400 3.62 4.79 -10.25
C PRO A 400 2.70 4.04 -9.28
N MET A 401 3.25 3.35 -8.28
CA MET A 401 2.43 2.59 -7.34
C MET A 401 1.60 3.47 -6.39
N ASP A 402 0.37 3.03 -6.12
CA ASP A 402 -0.50 3.55 -5.06
C ASP A 402 -1.19 2.41 -4.29
N ALA A 403 -1.89 2.74 -3.21
CA ALA A 403 -2.47 1.75 -2.31
C ALA A 403 -3.71 1.01 -2.89
N ALA A 404 -4.21 1.41 -4.06
CA ALA A 404 -5.23 0.64 -4.76
C ALA A 404 -4.65 -0.58 -5.51
N ALA A 405 -3.33 -0.65 -5.68
CA ALA A 405 -2.62 -1.82 -6.21
C ALA A 405 -2.66 -2.99 -5.23
N ASN A 406 -2.78 -4.23 -5.73
CA ASN A 406 -2.48 -5.39 -4.89
C ASN A 406 -0.96 -5.42 -4.67
N PRO A 407 -0.45 -5.21 -3.44
CA PRO A 407 0.97 -4.96 -3.24
C PRO A 407 1.84 -6.19 -3.51
N TYR A 408 1.29 -7.40 -3.38
CA TYR A 408 2.01 -8.64 -3.72
C TYR A 408 2.23 -8.75 -5.23
N LEU A 409 1.19 -8.46 -6.03
CA LEU A 409 1.30 -8.46 -7.49
C LEU A 409 2.20 -7.31 -7.99
N ALA A 410 2.07 -6.13 -7.39
CA ALA A 410 2.87 -4.96 -7.72
C ALA A 410 4.38 -5.24 -7.55
N VAL A 411 4.80 -5.72 -6.38
CA VAL A 411 6.20 -6.05 -6.12
C VAL A 411 6.66 -7.23 -6.98
N ALA A 412 5.84 -8.26 -7.15
CA ALA A 412 6.17 -9.39 -8.02
C ALA A 412 6.41 -8.94 -9.47
N ALA A 413 5.59 -8.02 -9.98
CA ALA A 413 5.74 -7.46 -11.32
C ALA A 413 7.07 -6.69 -11.47
N VAL A 414 7.40 -5.84 -10.50
CA VAL A 414 8.65 -5.06 -10.50
C VAL A 414 9.87 -5.98 -10.44
N LEU A 415 9.87 -6.96 -9.54
CA LEU A 415 10.98 -7.91 -9.41
C LEU A 415 11.15 -8.77 -10.66
N ALA A 416 10.05 -9.32 -11.19
CA ALA A 416 10.10 -10.12 -12.41
C ALA A 416 10.64 -9.30 -13.58
N ALA A 417 10.19 -8.06 -13.74
CA ALA A 417 10.66 -7.15 -14.79
C ALA A 417 12.15 -6.82 -14.64
N ALA A 418 12.62 -6.57 -13.41
CA ALA A 418 14.04 -6.33 -13.13
C ALA A 418 14.89 -7.55 -13.51
N VAL A 419 14.48 -8.75 -13.07
CA VAL A 419 15.17 -10.02 -13.38
C VAL A 419 15.17 -10.30 -14.88
N ASP A 420 14.07 -10.04 -15.59
CA ASP A 420 13.99 -10.15 -17.05
C ASP A 420 15.00 -9.22 -17.74
N GLY A 421 15.10 -7.97 -17.27
CA GLY A 421 16.10 -7.01 -17.75
C GLY A 421 17.52 -7.53 -17.61
N ALA A 422 17.89 -8.05 -16.43
CA ALA A 422 19.18 -8.69 -16.20
C ALA A 422 19.41 -9.90 -17.11
N ARG A 423 18.45 -10.82 -17.22
CA ARG A 423 18.56 -12.03 -18.06
C ARG A 423 18.82 -11.71 -19.54
N ARG A 424 18.20 -10.64 -20.05
CA ARG A 424 18.32 -10.21 -21.45
C ARG A 424 19.46 -9.21 -21.69
N ASN A 425 20.20 -8.81 -20.64
CA ASN A 425 21.17 -7.71 -20.69
C ASN A 425 20.54 -6.42 -21.29
N ALA A 426 19.34 -6.07 -20.82
CA ALA A 426 18.56 -4.96 -21.36
C ALA A 426 19.32 -3.63 -21.28
N ARG A 427 19.34 -2.87 -22.38
CA ARG A 427 20.10 -1.62 -22.44
C ARG A 427 19.36 -0.52 -21.69
N LEU A 428 19.97 0.01 -20.63
CA LEU A 428 19.49 1.20 -19.95
C LEU A 428 19.51 2.42 -20.89
N PRO A 429 18.37 3.11 -21.13
CA PRO A 429 18.37 4.39 -21.84
C PRO A 429 19.12 5.47 -21.06
N GLU A 430 19.50 6.56 -21.72
CA GLU A 430 20.12 7.72 -21.04
C GLU A 430 19.18 8.28 -19.97
N PRO A 431 19.71 8.71 -18.81
CA PRO A 431 18.89 9.27 -17.75
C PRO A 431 18.25 10.60 -18.17
N VAL A 432 17.07 10.87 -17.62
CA VAL A 432 16.38 12.14 -17.78
C VAL A 432 16.65 13.02 -16.56
N GLU A 433 17.54 14.00 -16.74
CA GLU A 433 18.00 14.91 -15.67
C GLU A 433 17.18 16.23 -15.59
N ILE A 434 16.08 16.31 -16.34
CA ILE A 434 15.17 17.44 -16.33
C ILE A 434 13.74 16.97 -16.10
N ASP A 435 12.86 17.88 -15.71
CA ASP A 435 11.41 17.63 -15.69
C ASP A 435 10.95 17.18 -17.10
N PRO A 436 10.46 15.93 -17.27
CA PRO A 436 10.03 15.40 -18.56
C PRO A 436 8.81 16.15 -19.12
N GLY A 437 8.03 16.82 -18.26
CA GLY A 437 6.94 17.70 -18.64
C GLY A 437 7.38 18.99 -19.35
N ARG A 438 8.69 19.30 -19.35
CA ARG A 438 9.27 20.42 -20.13
C ARG A 438 9.70 20.03 -21.54
N LEU A 439 9.77 18.73 -21.84
CA LEU A 439 10.08 18.24 -23.16
C LEU A 439 8.88 18.40 -24.09
N THR A 440 9.11 18.65 -25.38
CA THR A 440 8.09 18.47 -26.41
C THR A 440 7.84 16.98 -26.66
N ASP A 441 6.73 16.63 -27.32
CA ASP A 441 6.46 15.23 -27.70
C ASP A 441 7.56 14.67 -28.61
N GLU A 442 8.07 15.47 -29.55
CA GLU A 442 9.20 15.11 -30.41
C GLU A 442 10.48 14.83 -29.61
N GLN A 443 10.77 15.66 -28.59
CA GLN A 443 11.94 15.47 -27.73
C GLN A 443 11.80 14.25 -26.82
N ARG A 444 10.59 13.95 -26.33
CA ARG A 444 10.30 12.72 -25.59
C ARG A 444 10.51 11.50 -26.48
N ALA A 445 9.91 11.48 -27.67
CA ALA A 445 10.03 10.40 -28.63
C ALA A 445 11.49 10.14 -29.04
N ALA A 446 12.27 11.21 -29.30
CA ALA A 446 13.69 11.10 -29.63
C ALA A 446 14.54 10.50 -28.49
N ARG A 447 14.06 10.56 -27.24
CA ARG A 447 14.69 9.97 -26.06
C ARG A 447 14.08 8.62 -25.66
N GLY A 448 13.10 8.11 -26.42
CA GLY A 448 12.38 6.88 -26.09
C GLY A 448 11.45 7.01 -24.87
N ILE A 449 11.12 8.23 -24.46
CA ILE A 449 10.23 8.49 -23.32
C ILE A 449 8.80 8.33 -23.81
N ARG A 450 8.08 7.39 -23.20
CA ARG A 450 6.65 7.14 -23.44
C ARG A 450 5.85 7.59 -22.23
N ARG A 451 4.56 7.83 -22.40
CA ARG A 451 3.64 8.08 -21.28
C ARG A 451 2.98 6.78 -20.86
N LEU A 452 2.66 6.67 -19.57
CA LEU A 452 1.76 5.63 -19.11
C LEU A 452 0.37 5.78 -19.76
N PRO A 453 -0.39 4.67 -19.89
CA PRO A 453 -1.79 4.70 -20.31
C PRO A 453 -2.60 5.76 -19.56
N ALA A 454 -3.54 6.40 -20.26
CA ALA A 454 -4.31 7.53 -19.71
C ALA A 454 -5.43 7.10 -18.75
N ASP A 455 -5.85 5.83 -18.79
CA ASP A 455 -6.92 5.30 -17.97
C ASP A 455 -6.74 3.80 -17.70
N LEU A 456 -7.52 3.30 -16.71
CA LEU A 456 -7.47 1.91 -16.27
C LEU A 456 -7.86 0.94 -17.39
N ALA A 457 -8.84 1.28 -18.24
CA ALA A 457 -9.28 0.38 -19.31
C ALA A 457 -8.14 0.13 -20.33
N ALA A 458 -7.47 1.19 -20.77
CA ALA A 458 -6.32 1.07 -21.67
C ALA A 458 -5.16 0.30 -21.04
N ALA A 459 -4.90 0.48 -19.75
CA ALA A 459 -3.87 -0.27 -19.04
C ALA A 459 -4.20 -1.76 -18.91
N LEU A 460 -5.47 -2.12 -18.67
CA LEU A 460 -5.92 -3.51 -18.58
C LEU A 460 -5.82 -4.24 -19.92
N GLU A 461 -6.10 -3.57 -21.05
CA GLU A 461 -5.94 -4.17 -22.37
C GLU A 461 -4.48 -4.48 -22.71
N LEU A 462 -3.55 -3.61 -22.30
CA LEU A 462 -2.11 -3.88 -22.44
C LEU A 462 -1.67 -5.05 -21.55
N LEU A 463 -2.15 -5.10 -20.32
CA LEU A 463 -1.86 -6.19 -19.39
C LEU A 463 -2.40 -7.54 -19.89
N ASP A 464 -3.63 -7.56 -20.43
CA ASP A 464 -4.27 -8.76 -20.99
C ASP A 464 -3.46 -9.34 -22.16
N GLY A 465 -2.93 -8.46 -23.02
CA GLY A 465 -2.06 -8.82 -24.13
C GLY A 465 -0.61 -9.19 -23.74
N SER A 466 -0.23 -9.05 -22.48
CA SER A 466 1.17 -9.25 -22.04
C SER A 466 1.52 -10.74 -21.90
N ALA A 467 2.26 -11.26 -22.88
CA ALA A 467 2.84 -12.61 -22.78
C ALA A 467 3.79 -12.73 -21.56
N PHE A 468 4.50 -11.66 -21.22
CA PHE A 468 5.41 -11.63 -20.09
C PHE A 468 4.66 -11.81 -18.77
N PHE A 469 3.64 -11.00 -18.49
CA PHE A 469 2.91 -11.13 -17.23
C PHE A 469 2.04 -12.40 -17.15
N ARG A 470 1.61 -12.95 -18.30
CA ARG A 470 1.00 -14.29 -18.35
C ARG A 470 1.99 -15.38 -17.95
N GLU A 471 3.25 -15.31 -18.36
CA GLU A 471 4.31 -16.23 -17.90
C GLU A 471 4.58 -16.08 -16.40
N VAL A 472 4.64 -14.84 -15.89
CA VAL A 472 4.96 -14.55 -14.49
C VAL A 472 3.86 -15.02 -13.53
N PHE A 473 2.60 -14.69 -13.83
CA PHE A 473 1.48 -14.91 -12.92
C PHE A 473 0.64 -16.15 -13.25
N GLY A 474 0.70 -16.63 -14.50
CA GLY A 474 -0.19 -17.64 -15.02
C GLY A 474 -1.57 -17.07 -15.39
N ASP A 475 -2.23 -17.71 -16.34
CA ASP A 475 -3.51 -17.23 -16.89
C ASP A 475 -4.61 -17.13 -15.84
N VAL A 476 -4.73 -18.13 -14.95
CA VAL A 476 -5.82 -18.17 -13.94
C VAL A 476 -5.78 -16.97 -13.00
N LEU A 477 -4.60 -16.57 -12.54
CA LEU A 477 -4.45 -15.41 -11.65
C LEU A 477 -4.66 -14.10 -12.41
N LEU A 478 -4.04 -13.97 -13.58
CA LEU A 478 -4.12 -12.75 -14.35
C LEU A 478 -5.54 -12.49 -14.86
N ASP A 479 -6.24 -13.52 -15.34
CA ASP A 479 -7.63 -13.40 -15.80
C ASP A 479 -8.57 -13.04 -14.64
N ALA A 480 -8.35 -13.58 -13.43
CA ALA A 480 -9.11 -13.19 -12.24
C ALA A 480 -8.87 -11.72 -11.85
N TYR A 481 -7.62 -11.26 -11.94
CA TYR A 481 -7.27 -9.87 -11.71
C TYR A 481 -7.94 -8.94 -12.74
N LEU A 482 -7.83 -9.28 -14.02
CA LEU A 482 -8.42 -8.53 -15.13
C LEU A 482 -9.95 -8.45 -15.00
N ALA A 483 -10.63 -9.55 -14.65
CA ALA A 483 -12.09 -9.54 -14.47
C ALA A 483 -12.52 -8.54 -13.39
N VAL A 484 -11.88 -8.58 -12.22
CA VAL A 484 -12.15 -7.66 -11.11
C VAL A 484 -11.90 -6.19 -11.49
N ARG A 485 -10.78 -5.91 -12.17
CA ARG A 485 -10.43 -4.53 -12.54
C ARG A 485 -11.21 -4.00 -13.74
N ARG A 486 -11.64 -4.87 -14.66
CA ARG A 486 -12.54 -4.50 -15.77
C ARG A 486 -13.89 -4.03 -15.24
N HIS A 487 -14.45 -4.72 -14.23
CA HIS A 487 -15.66 -4.22 -13.58
C HIS A 487 -15.44 -2.83 -12.98
N GLU A 488 -14.31 -2.59 -12.30
CA GLU A 488 -14.02 -1.25 -11.77
C GLU A 488 -13.92 -0.20 -12.88
N ALA A 489 -13.25 -0.50 -13.99
CA ALA A 489 -13.15 0.36 -15.16
C ALA A 489 -14.54 0.66 -15.76
N ASP A 490 -15.40 -0.35 -15.92
CA ASP A 490 -16.75 -0.20 -16.48
C ASP A 490 -17.67 0.58 -15.53
N ALA A 491 -17.62 0.25 -14.24
CA ALA A 491 -18.50 0.84 -13.24
C ALA A 491 -18.16 2.31 -12.97
N TYR A 492 -16.87 2.68 -13.00
CA TYR A 492 -16.39 3.99 -12.54
C TYR A 492 -15.69 4.84 -13.62
N GLY A 493 -15.14 4.26 -14.68
CA GLY A 493 -14.31 4.96 -15.67
C GLY A 493 -15.01 6.11 -16.40
N GLY A 494 -16.31 5.98 -16.64
CA GLY A 494 -17.13 7.03 -17.26
C GLY A 494 -17.70 8.08 -16.29
N ARG A 495 -17.44 7.97 -14.98
CA ARG A 495 -18.04 8.85 -13.96
C ARG A 495 -17.15 10.08 -13.69
N PRO A 496 -17.72 11.21 -13.26
CA PRO A 496 -16.93 12.34 -12.77
C PRO A 496 -16.00 11.91 -11.63
N PRO A 497 -14.72 12.34 -11.60
CA PRO A 497 -13.76 11.93 -10.58
C PRO A 497 -14.25 12.11 -9.14
N GLN A 498 -15.03 13.16 -8.87
CA GLN A 498 -15.59 13.41 -7.54
C GLN A 498 -16.50 12.27 -7.08
N ASN A 499 -17.38 11.79 -7.96
CA ASN A 499 -18.29 10.70 -7.64
C ASN A 499 -17.55 9.38 -7.40
N VAL A 500 -16.44 9.16 -8.12
CA VAL A 500 -15.58 7.99 -7.91
C VAL A 500 -14.86 8.12 -6.57
N ALA A 501 -14.25 9.28 -6.30
CA ALA A 501 -13.58 9.55 -5.02
C ALA A 501 -14.52 9.33 -3.84
N ASP A 502 -15.74 9.85 -3.87
CA ASP A 502 -16.75 9.62 -2.81
C ASP A 502 -17.10 8.14 -2.63
N ALA A 503 -17.17 7.37 -3.72
CA ALA A 503 -17.54 5.95 -3.67
C ALA A 503 -16.43 5.05 -3.11
N VAL A 504 -15.16 5.36 -3.39
CA VAL A 504 -14.01 4.49 -3.05
C VAL A 504 -13.09 5.04 -1.95
N ARG A 505 -13.34 6.25 -1.44
CA ARG A 505 -12.51 6.92 -0.39
C ARG A 505 -12.15 6.00 0.78
N TRP A 506 -13.10 5.18 1.21
CA TRP A 506 -12.99 4.35 2.41
C TRP A 506 -12.84 2.85 2.12
N ARG A 507 -12.50 2.48 0.87
CA ARG A 507 -12.47 1.07 0.43
C ARG A 507 -11.10 0.41 0.55
N TYR A 508 -10.03 1.20 0.43
CA TYR A 508 -8.64 0.76 0.50
C TYR A 508 -8.11 0.91 1.92
#